data_AF-A0A5N6QDY2-F1
#
_entry.id   AF-A0A5N6QDY2-F1
#
_cell.length_a   1.000
_cell.length_b   1.000
_cell.length_c   1.000
_cell.angle_alpha   90.00
_cell.angle_beta   90.00
_cell.angle_gamma   90.00
#
_symmetry.space_group_name_H-M   'P 1'
#
loop_
_entity.id
_entity.type
_entity.pdbx_description
1 polymer ?
#
loop_
_entity_poly.entity_id
_entity_poly.type
_entity_poly.pdbx_seq_one_letter_code
_entity_poly.pdbx_strand_id
1 'polypeptide(L)'
;MDSLPNGTATTATATPAAPTAPAPAPPSSRLGHLGESLKLEHQFLRVPFEHYKKTIRANHRVVEKEVSAVICGVSDDSDVSNDDAVHHLSSLVSRLQGLKRKLEEGSRTENLQAQRCRARLDHLESADAENLSDWNNMRLKRILVDYMLRMSYYDTAAKLAESSNIQDLVDIDVFQEAKKVIDALQNKEVAPALVWCADNKSRLKKSKSKFEFQLRLQEFIELVRAENNLRAITYARKYLAPWGASHMKELQRVMATLAFRSNTECTTYKVLFESKQWDFLVDQFKQEFCKLYGMTLEPLLNIYLQAGLSALKTPYCYEDDCTKEDPLSQESFRKLALPLPYSKQHHSKLVCYITKELMDTENPPQVLPNGYVYSAKALEEMAKKNNGKITCPRTGLVCNYSELVKAYIS
;
A
#
# COMPACT_ATOMS: atom_id res chain seq x y z
N MET A 1 -65.47 38.46 -28.07
CA MET A 1 -65.93 37.21 -27.41
C MET A 1 -64.66 36.51 -26.95
N ASP A 2 -64.25 36.49 -25.68
CA ASP A 2 -64.97 36.75 -24.43
C ASP A 2 -64.01 37.28 -23.33
N SER A 3 -64.52 38.28 -22.61
CA SER A 3 -64.50 38.54 -21.16
C SER A 3 -63.23 38.40 -20.28
N LEU A 4 -62.83 39.56 -19.75
CA LEU A 4 -62.12 39.89 -18.47
C LEU A 4 -62.78 39.23 -17.22
N PRO A 5 -62.21 39.25 -15.96
CA PRO A 5 -61.46 40.37 -15.36
C PRO A 5 -60.38 40.12 -14.26
N ASN A 6 -59.51 41.15 -14.14
CA ASN A 6 -59.06 41.90 -12.94
C ASN A 6 -58.94 41.23 -11.55
N GLY A 7 -57.76 41.39 -10.93
CA GLY A 7 -57.52 41.27 -9.49
C GLY A 7 -56.46 42.31 -9.04
N THR A 8 -56.83 43.10 -8.05
CA THR A 8 -56.28 44.41 -7.66
C THR A 8 -54.95 44.41 -6.86
N ALA A 9 -54.27 45.56 -7.03
CA ALA A 9 -53.11 46.15 -6.36
C ALA A 9 -52.81 45.81 -4.88
N THR A 10 -51.51 45.85 -4.55
CA THR A 10 -51.00 46.53 -3.33
C THR A 10 -49.51 46.87 -3.50
N THR A 11 -49.23 48.18 -3.54
CA THR A 11 -47.90 48.77 -3.43
C THR A 11 -47.50 48.83 -1.94
N ALA A 12 -46.36 48.24 -1.57
CA ALA A 12 -45.73 48.44 -0.27
C ALA A 12 -44.23 48.68 -0.44
N THR A 13 -43.86 49.93 -0.18
CA THR A 13 -42.57 50.50 0.22
C THR A 13 -41.39 49.55 0.48
N ALA A 14 -40.30 49.76 -0.29
CA ALA A 14 -38.99 49.16 -0.08
C ALA A 14 -38.28 49.75 1.15
N THR A 15 -37.78 48.87 2.02
CA THR A 15 -36.78 49.16 3.07
C THR A 15 -35.40 48.68 2.59
N PRO A 16 -34.29 49.38 2.94
CA PRO A 16 -32.98 49.01 2.45
C PRO A 16 -32.42 47.81 3.24
N ALA A 17 -32.04 46.74 2.54
CA ALA A 17 -31.40 45.58 3.12
C ALA A 17 -29.92 45.88 3.47
N ALA A 18 -29.50 45.46 4.66
CA ALA A 18 -28.12 45.52 5.16
C ALA A 18 -27.16 44.66 4.30
N PRO A 19 -25.84 44.98 4.26
CA PRO A 19 -24.91 44.28 3.39
C PRO A 19 -24.68 42.87 3.90
N THR A 20 -24.95 41.89 3.04
CA THR A 20 -24.61 40.48 3.25
C THR A 20 -23.09 40.31 3.27
N ALA A 21 -22.59 39.65 4.31
CA ALA A 21 -21.19 39.25 4.42
C ALA A 21 -20.77 38.39 3.22
N PRO A 22 -19.53 38.51 2.72
CA PRO A 22 -19.07 37.73 1.58
C PRO A 22 -19.04 36.25 1.96
N ALA A 23 -19.60 35.41 1.09
CA ALA A 23 -19.54 33.96 1.22
C ALA A 23 -18.07 33.49 1.32
N PRO A 24 -17.79 32.42 2.10
CA PRO A 24 -16.42 31.92 2.23
C PRO A 24 -15.92 31.46 0.85
N ALA A 25 -14.71 31.88 0.50
CA ALA A 25 -14.04 31.46 -0.73
C ALA A 25 -14.00 29.93 -0.82
N PRO A 26 -14.16 29.35 -2.02
CA PRO A 26 -14.07 27.91 -2.19
C PRO A 26 -12.70 27.41 -1.70
N PRO A 27 -12.63 26.21 -1.08
CA PRO A 27 -11.36 25.65 -0.64
C PRO A 27 -10.40 25.59 -1.83
N SER A 28 -9.16 26.06 -1.64
CA SER A 28 -8.16 26.02 -2.70
C SER A 28 -8.07 24.61 -3.28
N SER A 29 -8.07 24.48 -4.61
CA SER A 29 -8.01 23.19 -5.31
C SER A 29 -6.88 22.28 -4.79
N ARG A 30 -5.79 22.89 -4.30
CA ARG A 30 -4.64 22.20 -3.67
C ARG A 30 -5.02 21.40 -2.41
N LEU A 31 -5.95 21.87 -1.57
CA LEU A 31 -6.40 21.14 -0.38
C LEU A 31 -7.25 19.92 -0.75
N GLY A 32 -8.10 20.03 -1.78
CA GLY A 32 -8.88 18.91 -2.29
C GLY A 32 -8.01 17.80 -2.87
N HIS A 33 -6.96 18.16 -3.63
CA HIS A 33 -5.97 17.22 -4.14
C HIS A 33 -5.16 16.54 -3.02
N LEU A 34 -4.92 17.22 -1.90
CA LEU A 34 -4.28 16.63 -0.72
C LEU A 34 -5.15 15.49 -0.14
N GLY A 35 -6.46 15.72 0.01
CA GLY A 35 -7.39 14.73 0.56
C GLY A 35 -7.48 13.43 -0.26
N GLU A 36 -7.41 13.51 -1.58
CA GLU A 36 -7.36 12.33 -2.46
C GLU A 36 -6.01 11.64 -2.44
N SER A 37 -4.92 12.42 -2.41
CA SER A 37 -3.55 11.91 -2.28
C SER A 37 -3.36 11.12 -0.98
N LEU A 38 -3.98 11.56 0.12
CA LEU A 38 -3.94 10.88 1.42
C LEU A 38 -4.65 9.52 1.43
N LYS A 39 -5.64 9.29 0.56
CA LYS A 39 -6.27 7.96 0.43
C LYS A 39 -5.28 6.89 -0.03
N LEU A 40 -4.27 7.31 -0.78
CA LEU A 40 -3.21 6.43 -1.29
C LEU A 40 -2.14 6.13 -0.21
N GLU A 41 -2.21 6.77 0.96
CA GLU A 41 -1.38 6.48 2.14
C GLU A 41 -1.95 5.38 3.04
N HIS A 42 -3.16 4.89 2.75
CA HIS A 42 -3.88 3.94 3.61
C HIS A 42 -3.03 2.73 4.00
N GLN A 43 -2.29 2.13 3.06
CA GLN A 43 -1.45 0.96 3.34
C GLN A 43 -0.40 1.26 4.41
N PHE A 44 0.27 2.40 4.33
CA PHE A 44 1.34 2.76 5.24
C PHE A 44 0.85 3.01 6.67
N LEU A 45 -0.42 3.36 6.86
CA LEU A 45 -1.06 3.41 8.17
C LEU A 45 -1.59 2.04 8.61
N ARG A 46 -2.11 1.26 7.67
CA ARG A 46 -2.80 0.00 7.94
C ARG A 46 -1.85 -1.09 8.42
N VAL A 47 -0.69 -1.22 7.79
CA VAL A 47 0.33 -2.23 8.13
C VAL A 47 0.80 -2.12 9.57
N PRO A 48 1.33 -0.98 10.05
CA PRO A 48 1.79 -0.85 11.43
C PRO A 48 0.65 -0.98 12.44
N PHE A 49 -0.56 -0.53 12.10
CA PHE A 49 -1.72 -0.71 12.97
C PHE A 49 -2.14 -2.18 13.12
N GLU A 50 -2.13 -2.95 12.04
CA GLU A 50 -2.40 -4.40 12.10
C GLU A 50 -1.28 -5.15 12.82
N HIS A 51 -0.03 -4.72 12.67
CA HIS A 51 1.09 -5.26 13.43
C HIS A 51 0.97 -4.94 14.93
N TYR A 52 0.64 -3.69 15.29
CA TYR A 52 0.38 -3.29 16.68
C TYR A 52 -0.74 -4.11 17.32
N LYS A 53 -1.87 -4.28 16.61
CA LYS A 53 -2.98 -5.14 17.07
C LYS A 53 -2.57 -6.61 17.25
N LYS A 54 -1.68 -7.12 16.40
CA LYS A 54 -1.12 -8.47 16.55
C LYS A 54 -0.33 -8.57 17.85
N THR A 55 0.55 -7.60 18.13
CA THR A 55 1.37 -7.52 19.34
C THR A 55 0.51 -7.46 20.61
N ILE A 56 -0.48 -6.54 20.67
CA ILE A 56 -1.39 -6.43 21.83
C ILE A 56 -2.11 -7.76 22.09
N ARG A 57 -2.65 -8.40 21.05
CA ARG A 57 -3.36 -9.69 21.21
C ARG A 57 -2.43 -10.79 21.70
N ALA A 58 -1.19 -10.82 21.21
CA ALA A 58 -0.21 -11.82 21.64
C ALA A 58 0.15 -11.62 23.11
N ASN A 59 0.45 -10.39 23.52
CA ASN A 59 0.78 -10.05 24.91
C ASN A 59 -0.41 -10.33 25.84
N HIS A 60 -1.63 -9.95 25.45
CA HIS A 60 -2.84 -10.23 26.22
C HIS A 60 -3.06 -11.74 26.44
N ARG A 61 -2.90 -12.57 25.40
CA ARG A 61 -3.03 -14.04 25.54
C ARG A 61 -1.99 -14.63 26.48
N VAL A 62 -0.77 -14.11 26.48
CA VAL A 62 0.29 -14.55 27.40
C VAL A 62 -0.09 -14.22 28.84
N VAL A 63 -0.60 -13.01 29.08
CA VAL A 63 -1.07 -12.58 30.41
C VAL A 63 -2.23 -13.45 30.86
N GLU A 64 -3.29 -13.61 30.05
CA GLU A 64 -4.44 -14.45 30.39
C GLU A 64 -4.02 -15.88 30.75
N LYS A 65 -3.16 -16.49 29.92
CA LYS A 65 -2.71 -17.88 30.13
C LYS A 65 -1.94 -18.03 31.45
N GLU A 66 -0.99 -17.15 31.73
CA GLU A 66 -0.17 -17.25 32.93
C GLU A 66 -0.98 -16.92 34.19
N VAL A 67 -1.82 -15.88 34.14
CA VAL A 67 -2.71 -15.51 35.26
C VAL A 67 -3.69 -16.63 35.58
N SER A 68 -4.38 -17.19 34.58
CA SER A 68 -5.29 -18.32 34.80
C SER A 68 -4.58 -19.51 35.42
N ALA A 69 -3.37 -19.83 34.95
CA ALA A 69 -2.62 -20.96 35.49
C ALA A 69 -1.97 -20.68 36.85
N VAL A 70 -1.82 -19.42 37.28
CA VAL A 70 -1.48 -19.09 38.68
C VAL A 70 -2.70 -19.20 39.58
N ILE A 71 -3.86 -18.70 39.14
CA ILE A 71 -5.12 -18.80 39.88
C ILE A 71 -5.47 -20.27 40.13
N CYS A 72 -5.42 -21.13 39.11
CA CYS A 72 -5.67 -22.56 39.28
C CYS A 72 -4.71 -23.21 40.27
N GLY A 73 -3.43 -22.84 40.24
CA GLY A 73 -2.45 -23.38 41.19
C GLY A 73 -2.75 -22.95 42.63
N VAL A 74 -3.18 -21.71 42.85
CA VAL A 74 -3.54 -21.22 44.20
C VAL A 74 -4.81 -21.90 44.74
N SER A 75 -5.72 -22.32 43.87
CA SER A 75 -6.98 -22.97 44.25
C SER A 75 -6.89 -24.48 44.52
N ASP A 76 -5.72 -25.10 44.33
CA ASP A 76 -5.54 -26.52 44.64
C ASP A 76 -5.46 -26.73 46.17
N ASP A 77 -6.62 -26.99 46.76
CA ASP A 77 -6.81 -27.30 48.18
C ASP A 77 -6.50 -28.78 48.41
N SER A 78 -5.20 -29.09 48.53
CA SER A 78 -4.72 -30.44 48.84
C SER A 78 -4.04 -30.44 50.21
N ASP A 79 -4.21 -31.52 50.97
CA ASP A 79 -3.45 -31.82 52.20
C ASP A 79 -1.97 -32.07 51.82
N VAL A 80 -1.27 -31.02 51.43
CA VAL A 80 0.14 -31.08 51.04
C VAL A 80 1.02 -30.87 52.27
N SER A 81 2.12 -31.62 52.34
CA SER A 81 3.15 -31.37 53.35
C SER A 81 3.61 -29.91 53.31
N ASN A 82 4.00 -29.35 54.46
CA ASN A 82 4.51 -27.97 54.53
C ASN A 82 5.67 -27.72 53.54
N ASP A 83 6.51 -28.73 53.30
CA ASP A 83 7.65 -28.61 52.37
C ASP A 83 7.19 -28.55 50.90
N ASP A 84 6.20 -29.36 50.54
CA ASP A 84 5.57 -29.35 49.22
C ASP A 84 4.79 -28.07 48.96
N ALA A 85 4.12 -27.51 49.98
CA ALA A 85 3.44 -26.22 49.91
C ALA A 85 4.42 -25.07 49.65
N VAL A 86 5.58 -25.07 50.31
CA VAL A 86 6.66 -24.09 50.09
C VAL A 86 7.24 -24.22 48.68
N HIS A 87 7.48 -25.44 48.19
CA HIS A 87 7.92 -25.68 46.81
C HIS A 87 6.89 -25.21 45.78
N HIS A 88 5.61 -25.47 46.02
CA HIS A 88 4.52 -25.04 45.16
C HIS A 88 4.40 -23.50 45.10
N LEU A 89 4.42 -22.83 46.25
CA LEU A 89 4.43 -21.35 46.31
C LEU A 89 5.66 -20.76 45.62
N SER A 90 6.84 -21.36 45.82
CA SER A 90 8.08 -20.93 45.15
C SER A 90 7.98 -21.05 43.63
N SER A 91 7.34 -22.12 43.13
CA SER A 91 7.05 -22.30 41.71
C SER A 91 6.11 -21.20 41.18
N LEU A 92 5.02 -20.90 41.89
CA LEU A 92 4.10 -19.81 41.52
C LEU A 92 4.79 -18.45 41.50
N VAL A 93 5.64 -18.14 42.49
CA VAL A 93 6.44 -16.92 42.53
C VAL A 93 7.37 -16.84 41.33
N SER A 94 8.08 -17.93 40.99
CA SER A 94 8.93 -17.99 39.81
C SER A 94 8.16 -17.73 38.51
N ARG A 95 6.95 -18.28 38.38
CA ARG A 95 6.06 -18.03 37.24
C ARG A 95 5.61 -16.57 37.16
N LEU A 96 5.25 -15.95 38.29
CA LEU A 96 4.89 -14.52 38.34
C LEU A 96 6.08 -13.62 37.98
N GLN A 97 7.29 -13.95 38.43
CA GLN A 97 8.51 -13.25 38.02
C GLN A 97 8.81 -13.42 36.52
N GLY A 98 8.52 -14.59 35.96
CA GLY A 98 8.59 -14.83 34.52
C GLY A 98 7.57 -14.01 33.74
N LEU A 99 6.32 -13.94 34.23
CA LEU A 99 5.27 -13.11 33.66
C LEU A 99 5.64 -11.62 33.69
N LYS A 100 6.19 -11.12 34.81
CA LYS A 100 6.67 -9.74 34.92
C LYS A 100 7.69 -9.41 33.82
N ARG A 101 8.70 -10.27 33.62
CA ARG A 101 9.71 -10.09 32.57
C ARG A 101 9.10 -10.10 31.17
N LYS A 102 8.17 -11.03 30.89
CA LYS A 102 7.45 -11.08 29.61
C LYS A 102 6.60 -9.82 29.38
N LEU A 103 5.96 -9.29 30.43
CA LEU A 103 5.13 -8.09 30.33
C LEU A 103 5.96 -6.83 30.09
N GLU A 104 7.14 -6.71 30.72
CA GLU A 104 8.08 -5.60 30.46
C GLU A 104 8.58 -5.60 29.01
N GLU A 105 8.90 -6.78 28.45
CA GLU A 105 9.27 -6.93 27.04
C GLU A 105 8.08 -6.62 26.11
N GLY A 106 6.91 -7.17 26.43
CA GLY A 106 5.66 -6.91 25.70
C GLY A 106 5.29 -5.43 25.68
N SER A 107 5.44 -4.74 26.80
CA SER A 107 5.19 -3.29 26.90
C SER A 107 6.19 -2.49 26.07
N ARG A 108 7.48 -2.83 26.08
CA ARG A 108 8.48 -2.19 25.23
C ARG A 108 8.16 -2.33 23.74
N THR A 109 7.80 -3.54 23.30
CA THR A 109 7.42 -3.78 21.90
C THR A 109 6.13 -3.07 21.51
N GLU A 110 5.10 -3.05 22.38
CA GLU A 110 3.86 -2.29 22.15
C GLU A 110 4.11 -0.79 22.02
N ASN A 111 4.89 -0.21 22.92
CA ASN A 111 5.24 1.21 22.89
C ASN A 111 5.97 1.59 21.60
N LEU A 112 6.89 0.74 21.14
CA LEU A 112 7.58 0.95 19.86
C LEU A 112 6.60 0.97 18.68
N GLN A 113 5.64 0.03 18.64
CA GLN A 113 4.64 0.01 17.56
C GLN A 113 3.66 1.18 17.65
N ALA A 114 3.30 1.61 18.85
CA ALA A 114 2.49 2.81 19.06
C ALA A 114 3.23 4.09 18.60
N GLN A 115 4.52 4.21 18.92
CA GLN A 115 5.39 5.30 18.45
C GLN A 115 5.43 5.34 16.91
N ARG A 116 5.63 4.19 16.27
CA ARG A 116 5.62 4.06 14.80
C ARG A 116 4.29 4.46 14.17
N CYS A 117 3.17 4.15 14.81
CA CYS A 117 1.86 4.63 14.37
C CYS A 117 1.76 6.15 14.50
N ARG A 118 2.23 6.72 15.61
CA ARG A 118 2.22 8.17 15.85
C ARG A 118 3.09 8.93 14.85
N ALA A 119 4.35 8.50 14.65
CA ALA A 119 5.26 9.13 13.69
C ALA A 119 4.67 9.22 12.27
N ARG A 120 3.90 8.22 11.86
CA ARG A 120 3.20 8.25 10.57
C ARG A 120 2.01 9.20 10.54
N LEU A 121 1.27 9.34 11.64
CA LEU A 121 0.20 10.35 11.75
C LEU A 121 0.80 11.75 11.72
N ASP A 122 1.85 12.00 12.50
CA ASP A 122 2.56 13.29 12.54
C ASP A 122 3.08 13.67 11.13
N HIS A 123 3.61 12.70 10.37
CA HIS A 123 4.04 12.91 8.99
C HIS A 123 2.88 13.23 8.03
N LEU A 124 1.68 12.70 8.25
CA LEU A 124 0.51 13.05 7.43
C LEU A 124 -0.02 14.44 7.78
N GLU A 125 0.03 14.82 9.05
CA GLU A 125 -0.35 16.16 9.53
C GLU A 125 0.65 17.23 9.08
N SER A 126 1.92 16.87 8.88
CA SER A 126 2.95 17.77 8.37
C SER A 126 2.82 18.09 6.87
N ALA A 127 1.76 17.63 6.19
CA ALA A 127 1.52 17.91 4.78
C ALA A 127 0.96 19.32 4.62
N ASP A 128 1.85 20.30 4.40
CA ASP A 128 1.48 21.69 4.12
C ASP A 128 1.90 22.12 2.70
N ALA A 129 1.48 23.31 2.26
CA ALA A 129 1.76 23.83 0.93
C ALA A 129 3.22 24.31 0.75
N GLU A 130 3.93 24.62 1.83
CA GLU A 130 5.31 25.17 1.81
C GLU A 130 6.36 24.05 1.78
N ASN A 131 6.08 22.91 2.41
CA ASN A 131 6.94 21.74 2.57
C ASN A 131 6.54 20.57 1.66
N LEU A 132 5.66 20.80 0.68
CA LEU A 132 5.10 19.75 -0.17
C LEU A 132 6.17 18.96 -0.95
N SER A 133 7.26 19.61 -1.35
CA SER A 133 8.40 18.96 -2.03
C SER A 133 9.07 17.92 -1.14
N ASP A 134 9.42 18.29 0.09
CA ASP A 134 10.08 17.40 1.05
C ASP A 134 9.15 16.29 1.51
N TRP A 135 7.87 16.60 1.70
CA TRP A 135 6.84 15.62 1.99
C TRP A 135 6.71 14.58 0.87
N ASN A 136 6.68 15.01 -0.40
CA ASN A 136 6.63 14.11 -1.55
C ASN A 136 7.90 13.27 -1.70
N ASN A 137 9.07 13.84 -1.43
CA ASN A 137 10.34 13.10 -1.41
C ASN A 137 10.34 12.01 -0.33
N MET A 138 9.86 12.34 0.87
CA MET A 138 9.68 11.40 1.97
C MET A 138 8.75 10.24 1.58
N ARG A 139 7.59 10.59 0.99
CA ARG A 139 6.63 9.62 0.48
C ARG A 139 7.24 8.68 -0.56
N LEU A 140 7.97 9.22 -1.53
CA LEU A 140 8.64 8.41 -2.56
C LEU A 140 9.62 7.42 -1.93
N LYS A 141 10.43 7.85 -0.96
CA LYS A 141 11.37 6.96 -0.26
C LYS A 141 10.64 5.82 0.47
N ARG A 142 9.51 6.11 1.13
CA ARG A 142 8.67 5.07 1.77
C ARG A 142 8.13 4.07 0.75
N ILE A 143 7.68 4.52 -0.41
CA ILE A 143 7.23 3.67 -1.53
C ILE A 143 8.37 2.80 -2.07
N LEU A 144 9.57 3.36 -2.21
CA LEU A 144 10.76 2.62 -2.66
C LEU A 144 11.15 1.54 -1.65
N VAL A 145 11.11 1.84 -0.35
CA VAL A 145 11.36 0.84 0.70
C VAL A 145 10.33 -0.29 0.65
N ASP A 146 9.03 0.01 0.55
CA ASP A 146 7.98 -1.02 0.37
C ASP A 146 8.23 -1.90 -0.87
N TYR A 147 8.58 -1.28 -2.01
CA TYR A 147 8.92 -2.00 -3.23
C TYR A 147 10.12 -2.93 -3.04
N MET A 148 11.21 -2.42 -2.47
CA MET A 148 12.43 -3.20 -2.23
C MET A 148 12.15 -4.39 -1.30
N LEU A 149 11.38 -4.20 -0.23
CA LEU A 149 11.00 -5.27 0.69
C LEU A 149 10.17 -6.36 -0.01
N ARG A 150 9.21 -5.98 -0.87
CA ARG A 150 8.40 -6.93 -1.67
C ARG A 150 9.23 -7.71 -2.69
N MET A 151 10.23 -7.05 -3.28
CA MET A 151 11.15 -7.66 -4.25
C MET A 151 12.33 -8.38 -3.60
N SER A 152 12.31 -8.55 -2.28
CA SER A 152 13.37 -9.24 -1.50
C SER A 152 14.72 -8.52 -1.46
N TYR A 153 14.77 -7.23 -1.75
CA TYR A 153 15.96 -6.36 -1.62
C TYR A 153 16.06 -5.77 -0.20
N TYR A 154 16.09 -6.63 0.82
CA TYR A 154 15.99 -6.23 2.23
C TYR A 154 17.15 -5.34 2.70
N ASP A 155 18.39 -5.66 2.32
CA ASP A 155 19.57 -4.89 2.75
C ASP A 155 19.57 -3.48 2.16
N THR A 156 19.16 -3.35 0.90
CA THR A 156 19.02 -2.06 0.22
C THR A 156 17.90 -1.23 0.85
N ALA A 157 16.77 -1.87 1.17
CA ALA A 157 15.65 -1.24 1.86
C ALA A 157 16.07 -0.69 3.24
N ALA A 158 16.82 -1.48 4.01
CA ALA A 158 17.35 -1.06 5.32
C ALA A 158 18.31 0.13 5.20
N LYS A 159 19.27 0.06 4.26
CA LYS A 159 20.21 1.16 4.01
C LYS A 159 19.52 2.45 3.60
N LEU A 160 18.51 2.39 2.72
CA LEU A 160 17.74 3.58 2.31
C LEU A 160 16.95 4.16 3.49
N ALA A 161 16.39 3.30 4.34
CA ALA A 161 15.66 3.73 5.52
C ALA A 161 16.57 4.44 6.53
N GLU A 162 17.77 3.88 6.77
CA GLU A 162 18.78 4.45 7.65
C GLU A 162 19.35 5.77 7.13
N SER A 163 19.77 5.80 5.87
CA SER A 163 20.38 7.00 5.27
C SER A 163 19.41 8.18 5.16
N SER A 164 18.10 7.90 5.16
CA SER A 164 17.05 8.92 5.10
C SER A 164 16.40 9.20 6.45
N ASN A 165 16.78 8.48 7.51
CA ASN A 165 16.17 8.55 8.83
C ASN A 165 14.63 8.34 8.83
N ILE A 166 14.17 7.27 8.15
CA ILE A 166 12.74 6.97 7.95
C ILE A 166 12.33 5.61 8.52
N GLN A 167 13.13 5.02 9.39
CA GLN A 167 12.91 3.68 9.97
C GLN A 167 11.54 3.58 10.65
N ASP A 168 11.09 4.66 11.30
CA ASP A 168 9.77 4.72 11.95
C ASP A 168 8.60 4.85 10.97
N LEU A 169 8.87 5.15 9.70
CA LEU A 169 7.85 5.36 8.65
C LEU A 169 7.71 4.17 7.69
N VAL A 170 8.50 3.11 7.89
CA VAL A 170 8.55 1.92 7.03
C VAL A 170 8.37 0.63 7.85
N ASP A 171 8.05 -0.47 7.18
CA ASP A 171 7.58 -1.71 7.81
C ASP A 171 8.61 -2.86 7.74
N ILE A 172 9.91 -2.55 7.87
CA ILE A 172 11.01 -3.52 7.67
C ILE A 172 10.82 -4.80 8.51
N ASP A 173 10.53 -4.67 9.80
CA ASP A 173 10.39 -5.83 10.71
C ASP A 173 9.25 -6.76 10.27
N VAL A 174 8.15 -6.19 9.77
CA VAL A 174 6.99 -6.96 9.29
C VAL A 174 7.36 -7.80 8.08
N PHE A 175 8.15 -7.24 7.16
CA PHE A 175 8.66 -7.97 6.00
C PHE A 175 9.78 -8.95 6.35
N GLN A 176 10.58 -8.70 7.40
CA GLN A 176 11.55 -9.68 7.90
C GLN A 176 10.86 -10.91 8.53
N GLU A 177 9.73 -10.75 9.22
CA GLU A 177 8.90 -11.89 9.65
C GLU A 177 8.42 -12.71 8.45
N ALA A 178 7.96 -12.03 7.39
CA ALA A 178 7.51 -12.69 6.16
C ALA A 178 8.66 -13.42 5.44
N LYS A 179 9.86 -12.81 5.41
CA LYS A 179 11.08 -13.38 4.83
C LYS A 179 11.39 -14.75 5.43
N LYS A 180 11.30 -14.90 6.77
CA LYS A 180 11.54 -16.18 7.44
C LYS A 180 10.64 -17.30 6.92
N VAL A 181 9.38 -16.98 6.62
CA VAL A 181 8.43 -17.94 6.06
C VAL A 181 8.73 -18.22 4.58
N ILE A 182 9.05 -17.19 3.80
CA ILE A 182 9.41 -17.32 2.38
C ILE A 182 10.66 -18.18 2.22
N ASP A 183 11.73 -17.87 2.96
CA ASP A 183 13.00 -18.61 2.92
C ASP A 183 12.78 -20.08 3.31
N ALA A 184 11.97 -20.35 4.33
CA ALA A 184 11.63 -21.71 4.75
C ALA A 184 10.89 -22.48 3.65
N LEU A 185 9.89 -21.86 3.01
CA LEU A 185 9.17 -22.48 1.89
C LEU A 185 10.09 -22.73 0.69
N GLN A 186 11.02 -21.82 0.39
CA GLN A 186 12.03 -22.03 -0.65
C GLN A 186 12.98 -23.19 -0.32
N ASN A 187 13.28 -23.38 0.97
CA ASN A 187 14.05 -24.52 1.49
C ASN A 187 13.20 -25.80 1.66
N LYS A 188 11.96 -25.80 1.19
CA LYS A 188 11.02 -26.95 1.26
C LYS A 188 10.59 -27.32 2.69
N GLU A 189 10.53 -26.32 3.56
CA GLU A 189 10.08 -26.45 4.95
C GLU A 189 8.73 -25.74 5.16
N VAL A 190 7.70 -26.50 5.55
CA VAL A 190 6.35 -25.94 5.80
C VAL A 190 6.15 -25.43 7.23
N ALA A 191 7.02 -25.82 8.18
CA ALA A 191 6.76 -25.60 9.60
C ALA A 191 6.59 -24.12 9.96
N PRO A 192 7.45 -23.17 9.51
CA PRO A 192 7.24 -21.75 9.78
C PRO A 192 5.94 -21.19 9.19
N ALA A 193 5.54 -21.65 8.00
CA ALA A 193 4.30 -21.24 7.35
C ALA A 193 3.06 -21.76 8.11
N LEU A 194 3.13 -22.97 8.67
CA LEU A 194 2.06 -23.54 9.50
C LEU A 194 1.93 -22.83 10.86
N VAL A 195 3.04 -22.43 11.47
CA VAL A 195 3.04 -21.58 12.67
C VAL A 195 2.35 -20.24 12.34
N TRP A 196 2.71 -19.62 11.22
CA TRP A 196 2.05 -18.39 10.77
C TRP A 196 0.55 -18.58 10.53
N CYS A 197 0.13 -19.73 9.98
CA CYS A 197 -1.30 -20.06 9.83
C CYS A 197 -2.00 -20.16 11.19
N ALA A 198 -1.37 -20.77 12.18
CA ALA A 198 -1.92 -20.91 13.53
C ALA A 198 -2.10 -19.54 14.21
N ASP A 199 -1.09 -18.67 14.11
CA ASP A 199 -1.13 -17.32 14.68
C ASP A 199 -2.26 -16.46 14.09
N ASN A 200 -2.58 -16.69 12.81
CA ASN A 200 -3.56 -15.91 12.04
C ASN A 200 -4.87 -16.66 11.77
N LYS A 201 -5.10 -17.81 12.43
CA LYS A 201 -6.20 -18.75 12.15
C LYS A 201 -7.58 -18.11 12.03
N SER A 202 -7.94 -17.22 12.97
CA SER A 202 -9.27 -16.58 12.97
C SER A 202 -9.49 -15.68 11.76
N ARG A 203 -8.43 -15.04 11.26
CA ARG A 203 -8.47 -14.13 10.10
C ARG A 203 -8.48 -14.92 8.80
N LEU A 204 -7.64 -15.96 8.70
CA LEU A 204 -7.60 -16.87 7.56
C LEU A 204 -8.93 -17.62 7.39
N LYS A 205 -9.60 -17.98 8.49
CA LYS A 205 -10.95 -18.57 8.44
C LYS A 205 -11.99 -17.60 7.91
N LYS A 206 -11.92 -16.31 8.29
CA LYS A 206 -12.83 -15.26 7.79
C LYS A 206 -12.63 -15.00 6.29
N SER A 207 -11.38 -15.02 5.80
CA SER A 207 -11.08 -14.89 4.37
C SER A 207 -11.29 -16.18 3.56
N LYS A 208 -11.70 -17.28 4.21
CA LYS A 208 -11.83 -18.62 3.61
C LYS A 208 -10.55 -19.07 2.88
N SER A 209 -9.39 -18.74 3.44
CA SER A 209 -8.09 -19.08 2.87
C SER A 209 -7.88 -20.58 2.80
N LYS A 210 -7.33 -21.06 1.68
CA LYS A 210 -6.94 -22.46 1.47
C LYS A 210 -5.47 -22.71 1.78
N PHE A 211 -4.74 -21.69 2.24
CA PHE A 211 -3.28 -21.75 2.35
C PHE A 211 -2.81 -22.85 3.32
N GLU A 212 -3.41 -22.95 4.51
CA GLU A 212 -3.09 -24.03 5.46
C GLU A 212 -3.31 -25.40 4.83
N PHE A 213 -4.42 -25.59 4.12
CA PHE A 213 -4.72 -26.86 3.45
C PHE A 213 -3.66 -27.21 2.39
N GLN A 214 -3.25 -26.26 1.56
CA GLN A 214 -2.21 -26.47 0.54
C GLN A 214 -0.84 -26.83 1.17
N LEU A 215 -0.46 -26.18 2.27
CA LEU A 215 0.76 -26.56 3.02
C LEU A 215 0.69 -27.99 3.55
N ARG A 216 -0.45 -28.40 4.11
CA ARG A 216 -0.65 -29.76 4.63
C ARG A 216 -0.62 -30.80 3.51
N LEU A 217 -1.14 -30.48 2.33
CA LEU A 217 -1.03 -31.34 1.14
C LEU A 217 0.43 -31.49 0.70
N GLN A 218 1.19 -30.39 0.64
CA GLN A 218 2.60 -30.45 0.27
C GLN A 218 3.42 -31.26 1.27
N GLU A 219 3.22 -31.07 2.57
CA GLU A 219 3.90 -31.87 3.61
C GLU A 219 3.62 -33.37 3.46
N PHE A 220 2.36 -33.73 3.15
CA PHE A 220 2.02 -35.11 2.83
C PHE A 220 2.76 -35.63 1.59
N ILE A 221 2.82 -34.85 0.50
CA ILE A 221 3.53 -35.22 -0.73
C ILE A 221 5.02 -35.46 -0.44
N GLU A 222 5.64 -34.63 0.41
CA GLU A 222 7.04 -34.82 0.81
C GLU A 222 7.24 -36.09 1.64
N LEU A 223 6.29 -36.45 2.52
CA LEU A 223 6.33 -37.74 3.24
C LEU A 223 6.24 -38.94 2.29
N VAL A 224 5.43 -38.83 1.23
CA VAL A 224 5.33 -39.85 0.17
C VAL A 224 6.62 -39.91 -0.65
N ARG A 225 7.21 -38.75 -0.99
CA ARG A 225 8.50 -38.67 -1.71
C ARG A 225 9.64 -39.32 -0.91
N ALA A 226 9.62 -39.20 0.42
CA ALA A 226 10.57 -39.86 1.32
C ALA A 226 10.28 -41.35 1.57
N GLU A 227 9.34 -41.95 0.83
CA GLU A 227 8.88 -43.34 0.94
C GLU A 227 8.35 -43.74 2.33
N ASN A 228 7.97 -42.77 3.16
CA ASN A 228 7.48 -43.00 4.52
C ASN A 228 5.94 -43.13 4.56
N ASN A 229 5.42 -44.13 3.86
CA ASN A 229 3.98 -44.30 3.62
C ASN A 229 3.16 -44.41 4.92
N LEU A 230 3.68 -45.09 5.94
CA LEU A 230 2.97 -45.26 7.21
C LEU A 230 2.79 -43.92 7.95
N ARG A 231 3.82 -43.07 7.96
CA ARG A 231 3.72 -41.72 8.51
C ARG A 231 2.81 -40.84 7.67
N ALA A 232 2.90 -40.92 6.33
CA ALA A 232 2.02 -40.17 5.44
C ALA A 232 0.53 -40.48 5.68
N ILE A 233 0.15 -41.77 5.82
CA ILE A 233 -1.23 -42.18 6.11
C ILE A 233 -1.69 -41.66 7.49
N THR A 234 -0.83 -41.80 8.50
CA THR A 234 -1.13 -41.31 9.86
C THR A 234 -1.32 -39.78 9.86
N TYR A 235 -0.46 -39.08 9.14
CA TYR A 235 -0.53 -37.63 8.95
C TYR A 235 -1.82 -37.22 8.25
N ALA A 236 -2.18 -37.88 7.14
CA ALA A 236 -3.41 -37.58 6.40
C ALA A 236 -4.66 -37.75 7.26
N ARG A 237 -4.74 -38.81 8.05
CA ARG A 237 -5.85 -39.03 9.00
C ARG A 237 -5.96 -37.91 10.03
N LYS A 238 -4.83 -37.40 10.51
CA LYS A 238 -4.79 -36.36 11.55
C LYS A 238 -5.09 -34.96 11.02
N TYR A 239 -4.46 -34.57 9.90
CA TYR A 239 -4.46 -33.18 9.43
C TYR A 239 -5.28 -32.94 8.17
N LEU A 240 -5.45 -33.94 7.30
CA LEU A 240 -6.18 -33.78 6.03
C LEU A 240 -7.63 -34.25 6.12
N ALA A 241 -7.95 -35.24 6.94
CA ALA A 241 -9.32 -35.74 7.10
C ALA A 241 -10.37 -34.66 7.44
N PRO A 242 -10.09 -33.65 8.30
CA PRO A 242 -11.05 -32.56 8.57
C PRO A 242 -11.46 -31.76 7.33
N TRP A 243 -10.64 -31.76 6.27
CA TRP A 243 -10.89 -31.04 5.03
C TRP A 243 -11.66 -31.88 3.99
N GLY A 244 -11.94 -33.16 4.28
CA GLY A 244 -12.61 -34.07 3.36
C GLY A 244 -14.00 -33.58 2.94
N ALA A 245 -14.75 -32.92 3.83
CA ALA A 245 -16.08 -32.41 3.51
C ALA A 245 -16.08 -31.32 2.43
N SER A 246 -15.02 -30.51 2.33
CA SER A 246 -14.96 -29.36 1.42
C SER A 246 -13.97 -29.53 0.26
N HIS A 247 -12.97 -30.42 0.37
CA HIS A 247 -11.88 -30.56 -0.61
C HIS A 247 -11.61 -32.01 -1.04
N MET A 248 -12.61 -32.90 -1.00
CA MET A 248 -12.43 -34.33 -1.26
C MET A 248 -11.71 -34.64 -2.59
N LYS A 249 -12.02 -33.91 -3.66
CA LYS A 249 -11.39 -34.15 -4.99
C LYS A 249 -9.88 -33.89 -4.98
N GLU A 250 -9.46 -32.80 -4.35
CA GLU A 250 -8.03 -32.47 -4.19
C GLU A 250 -7.34 -33.50 -3.29
N LEU A 251 -8.01 -33.90 -2.20
CA LEU A 251 -7.49 -34.91 -1.28
C LEU A 251 -7.33 -36.27 -1.97
N GLN A 252 -8.32 -36.74 -2.73
CA GLN A 252 -8.23 -37.98 -3.50
C GLN A 252 -7.07 -37.95 -4.50
N ARG A 253 -6.90 -36.83 -5.22
CA ARG A 253 -5.80 -36.65 -6.16
C ARG A 253 -4.44 -36.75 -5.48
N VAL A 254 -4.28 -36.13 -4.31
CA VAL A 254 -3.03 -36.19 -3.54
C VAL A 254 -2.83 -37.57 -2.91
N MET A 255 -3.88 -38.22 -2.40
CA MET A 255 -3.79 -39.57 -1.84
C MET A 255 -3.36 -40.61 -2.89
N ALA A 256 -3.71 -40.41 -4.17
CA ALA A 256 -3.26 -41.26 -5.27
C ALA A 256 -1.74 -41.26 -5.46
N THR A 257 -1.01 -40.28 -4.92
CA THR A 257 0.47 -40.26 -4.96
C THR A 257 1.10 -41.40 -4.17
N LEU A 258 0.36 -42.05 -3.26
CA LEU A 258 0.79 -43.29 -2.60
C LEU A 258 0.98 -44.44 -3.61
N ALA A 259 0.19 -44.45 -4.69
CA ALA A 259 0.32 -45.40 -5.79
C ALA A 259 1.22 -44.84 -6.90
N PHE A 260 1.03 -43.58 -7.30
CA PHE A 260 1.83 -42.88 -8.29
C PHE A 260 2.93 -42.06 -7.61
N ARG A 261 4.07 -42.73 -7.34
CA ARG A 261 5.23 -42.14 -6.63
C ARG A 261 5.92 -41.04 -7.42
N SER A 262 6.97 -40.45 -6.83
CA SER A 262 7.75 -39.34 -7.38
C SER A 262 8.40 -39.61 -8.75
N ASN A 263 8.62 -40.88 -9.12
CA ASN A 263 9.15 -41.32 -10.41
C ASN A 263 8.07 -41.60 -11.47
N THR A 264 6.81 -41.19 -11.24
CA THR A 264 5.71 -41.44 -12.16
C THR A 264 5.85 -40.65 -13.47
N GLU A 265 5.56 -41.30 -14.60
CA GLU A 265 5.43 -40.64 -15.91
C GLU A 265 4.01 -40.14 -16.17
N CYS A 266 3.06 -40.41 -15.28
CA CYS A 266 1.70 -39.87 -15.38
C CYS A 266 1.73 -38.37 -15.07
N THR A 267 1.57 -37.54 -16.10
CA THR A 267 1.62 -36.07 -16.04
C THR A 267 0.70 -35.49 -14.96
N THR A 268 -0.49 -36.06 -14.77
CA THR A 268 -1.48 -35.65 -13.74
C THR A 268 -0.92 -35.63 -12.32
N TYR A 269 -0.05 -36.59 -11.99
CA TYR A 269 0.54 -36.73 -10.65
C TYR A 269 1.99 -36.24 -10.59
N LYS A 270 2.73 -36.30 -11.71
CA LYS A 270 4.11 -35.79 -11.84
C LYS A 270 4.21 -34.32 -11.41
N VAL A 271 3.24 -33.49 -11.84
CA VAL A 271 3.17 -32.06 -11.50
C VAL A 271 3.13 -31.79 -9.99
N LEU A 272 2.54 -32.71 -9.20
CA LEU A 272 2.46 -32.56 -7.73
C LEU A 272 3.82 -32.69 -7.05
N PHE A 273 4.78 -33.36 -7.70
CA PHE A 273 6.14 -33.52 -7.21
C PHE A 273 7.12 -32.50 -7.79
N GLU A 274 6.68 -31.54 -8.60
CA GLU A 274 7.57 -30.52 -9.17
C GLU A 274 7.99 -29.47 -8.14
N SER A 275 9.21 -28.94 -8.28
CA SER A 275 9.69 -27.86 -7.41
C SER A 275 8.84 -26.59 -7.50
N LYS A 276 8.16 -26.39 -8.64
CA LYS A 276 7.24 -25.26 -8.88
C LYS A 276 6.07 -25.21 -7.89
N GLN A 277 5.73 -26.31 -7.23
CA GLN A 277 4.71 -26.30 -6.16
C GLN A 277 5.14 -25.41 -4.99
N TRP A 278 6.44 -25.35 -4.69
CA TRP A 278 6.97 -24.48 -3.65
C TRP A 278 6.90 -23.01 -4.04
N ASP A 279 7.20 -22.67 -5.29
CA ASP A 279 7.03 -21.31 -5.82
C ASP A 279 5.56 -20.86 -5.70
N PHE A 280 4.62 -21.75 -6.05
CA PHE A 280 3.20 -21.50 -5.87
C PHE A 280 2.82 -21.26 -4.40
N LEU A 281 3.36 -22.03 -3.46
CA LEU A 281 3.12 -21.82 -2.03
C LEU A 281 3.71 -20.49 -1.53
N VAL A 282 4.88 -20.09 -2.01
CA VAL A 282 5.48 -18.79 -1.73
C VAL A 282 4.58 -17.66 -2.22
N ASP A 283 4.05 -17.77 -3.44
CA ASP A 283 3.15 -16.75 -4.00
C ASP A 283 1.80 -16.71 -3.28
N GLN A 284 1.24 -17.86 -2.92
CA GLN A 284 0.04 -17.93 -2.08
C GLN A 284 0.29 -17.28 -0.71
N PHE A 285 1.45 -17.55 -0.09
CA PHE A 285 1.83 -16.89 1.17
C PHE A 285 1.90 -15.37 1.00
N LYS A 286 2.60 -14.87 -0.02
CA LYS A 286 2.70 -13.42 -0.29
C LYS A 286 1.32 -12.77 -0.47
N GLN A 287 0.41 -13.43 -1.17
CA GLN A 287 -0.97 -12.94 -1.35
C GLN A 287 -1.73 -12.89 -0.03
N GLU A 288 -1.69 -13.96 0.77
CA GLU A 288 -2.37 -14.01 2.06
C GLU A 288 -1.76 -13.03 3.06
N PHE A 289 -0.44 -12.85 3.05
CA PHE A 289 0.27 -11.86 3.83
C PHE A 289 -0.18 -10.43 3.48
N CYS A 290 -0.25 -10.08 2.18
CA CYS A 290 -0.73 -8.78 1.74
C CYS A 290 -2.18 -8.54 2.17
N LYS A 291 -3.08 -9.51 1.95
CA LYS A 291 -4.48 -9.44 2.40
C LYS A 291 -4.60 -9.26 3.92
N LEU A 292 -3.78 -9.97 4.69
CA LEU A 292 -3.77 -9.90 6.14
C LEU A 292 -3.38 -8.49 6.62
N TYR A 293 -2.35 -7.87 6.04
CA TYR A 293 -1.95 -6.52 6.43
C TYR A 293 -2.72 -5.40 5.71
N GLY A 294 -3.69 -5.74 4.86
CA GLY A 294 -4.48 -4.75 4.10
C GLY A 294 -3.65 -4.00 3.07
N MET A 295 -2.64 -4.68 2.52
CA MET A 295 -1.76 -4.17 1.48
C MET A 295 -2.30 -4.50 0.09
N THR A 296 -1.88 -3.72 -0.90
CA THR A 296 -2.08 -4.07 -2.30
C THR A 296 -1.23 -5.30 -2.66
N LEU A 297 -1.70 -6.09 -3.61
CA LEU A 297 -0.94 -7.21 -4.16
C LEU A 297 0.22 -6.70 -5.03
N GLU A 298 -0.09 -5.78 -5.94
CA GLU A 298 0.89 -5.01 -6.69
C GLU A 298 1.60 -4.01 -5.75
N PRO A 299 2.93 -3.88 -5.82
CA PRO A 299 3.66 -2.84 -5.11
C PRO A 299 3.13 -1.44 -5.45
N LEU A 300 3.12 -0.54 -4.46
CA LEU A 300 2.63 0.83 -4.65
C LEU A 300 3.36 1.56 -5.78
N LEU A 301 4.68 1.36 -5.92
CA LEU A 301 5.48 1.95 -6.99
C LEU A 301 4.90 1.65 -8.38
N ASN A 302 4.48 0.40 -8.63
CA ASN A 302 3.89 0.01 -9.90
C ASN A 302 2.57 0.73 -10.14
N ILE A 303 1.71 0.79 -9.12
CA ILE A 303 0.40 1.43 -9.19
C ILE A 303 0.55 2.93 -9.50
N TYR A 304 1.41 3.65 -8.76
CA TYR A 304 1.64 5.07 -8.98
C TYR A 304 2.28 5.35 -10.34
N LEU A 305 3.25 4.53 -10.76
CA LEU A 305 3.91 4.69 -12.05
C LEU A 305 2.91 4.48 -13.19
N GLN A 306 2.09 3.43 -13.14
CA GLN A 306 1.04 3.18 -14.13
C GLN A 306 -0.01 4.29 -14.14
N ALA A 307 -0.45 4.77 -12.97
CA ALA A 307 -1.41 5.87 -12.88
C ALA A 307 -0.84 7.17 -13.49
N GLY A 308 0.40 7.52 -13.14
CA GLY A 308 1.10 8.69 -13.67
C GLY A 308 1.30 8.60 -15.19
N LEU A 309 1.80 7.47 -15.69
CA LEU A 309 1.97 7.25 -17.12
C LEU A 309 0.62 7.29 -17.86
N SER A 310 -0.45 6.72 -17.30
CA SER A 310 -1.80 6.79 -17.91
C SER A 310 -2.33 8.21 -17.98
N ALA A 311 -2.05 9.04 -16.97
CA ALA A 311 -2.46 10.45 -16.95
C ALA A 311 -1.73 11.28 -18.02
N LEU A 312 -0.47 10.95 -18.30
CA LEU A 312 0.38 11.63 -19.29
C LEU A 312 0.26 11.06 -20.70
N LYS A 313 -0.18 9.81 -20.85
CA LYS A 313 -0.23 9.12 -22.15
C LYS A 313 -1.25 9.75 -23.08
N THR A 314 -0.75 10.45 -24.10
CA THR A 314 -1.54 10.97 -25.23
C THR A 314 -1.15 10.26 -26.53
N PRO A 315 -2.00 10.32 -27.58
CA PRO A 315 -1.64 9.79 -28.90
C PRO A 315 -0.36 10.41 -29.48
N TYR A 316 -0.04 11.66 -29.12
CA TYR A 316 1.10 12.42 -29.62
C TYR A 316 2.43 12.11 -28.92
N CYS A 317 2.41 11.36 -27.80
CA CYS A 317 3.62 11.02 -27.04
C CYS A 317 4.60 10.09 -27.79
N TYR A 318 4.23 9.62 -28.99
CA TYR A 318 5.05 8.75 -29.83
C TYR A 318 5.65 9.47 -31.04
N GLU A 319 5.36 10.75 -31.23
CA GLU A 319 5.91 11.56 -32.33
C GLU A 319 7.33 12.06 -32.02
N ASP A 320 8.14 12.26 -33.06
CA ASP A 320 9.55 12.66 -32.94
C ASP A 320 9.74 14.05 -32.31
N ASP A 321 8.71 14.91 -32.36
CA ASP A 321 8.69 16.26 -31.80
C ASP A 321 8.24 16.33 -30.33
N CYS A 322 8.09 15.18 -29.66
CA CYS A 322 7.72 15.12 -28.25
C CYS A 322 8.77 15.84 -27.37
N THR A 323 8.31 16.73 -26.48
CA THR A 323 9.21 17.50 -25.62
C THR A 323 10.02 16.58 -24.72
N LYS A 324 11.32 16.87 -24.53
CA LYS A 324 12.18 16.10 -23.60
C LYS A 324 11.70 16.09 -22.13
N GLU A 325 10.81 17.02 -21.79
CA GLU A 325 10.15 17.10 -20.48
C GLU A 325 9.01 16.09 -20.31
N ASP A 326 8.51 15.50 -21.39
CA ASP A 326 7.53 14.40 -21.33
C ASP A 326 8.28 13.11 -20.98
N PRO A 327 7.96 12.43 -19.85
CA PRO A 327 8.54 11.14 -19.53
C PRO A 327 8.37 10.11 -20.65
N LEU A 328 7.30 10.20 -21.44
CA LEU A 328 7.03 9.33 -22.58
C LEU A 328 7.89 9.63 -23.81
N SER A 329 8.72 10.67 -23.80
CA SER A 329 9.79 10.82 -24.79
C SER A 329 10.83 9.70 -24.67
N GLN A 330 11.01 9.11 -23.46
CA GLN A 330 11.97 8.04 -23.24
C GLN A 330 11.39 6.67 -23.61
N GLU A 331 12.18 5.86 -24.33
CA GLU A 331 11.77 4.54 -24.80
C GLU A 331 11.36 3.60 -23.64
N SER A 332 12.07 3.63 -22.52
CA SER A 332 11.76 2.80 -21.34
C SER A 332 10.37 3.08 -20.78
N PHE A 333 9.99 4.35 -20.64
CA PHE A 333 8.65 4.72 -20.18
C PHE A 333 7.57 4.41 -21.23
N ARG A 334 7.87 4.55 -22.53
CA ARG A 334 6.94 4.14 -23.61
C ARG A 334 6.62 2.64 -23.56
N LYS A 335 7.62 1.79 -23.31
CA LYS A 335 7.43 0.34 -23.15
C LYS A 335 6.51 0.03 -21.98
N LEU A 336 6.71 0.69 -20.84
CA LEU A 336 5.86 0.53 -19.65
C LEU A 336 4.44 1.07 -19.87
N ALA A 337 4.29 2.15 -20.65
CA ALA A 337 3.00 2.77 -20.92
C ALA A 337 2.19 2.07 -22.03
N LEU A 338 2.79 1.19 -22.83
CA LEU A 338 2.14 0.54 -23.97
C LEU A 338 0.77 -0.10 -23.63
N PRO A 339 0.62 -0.93 -22.56
CA PRO A 339 -0.66 -1.54 -22.23
C PRO A 339 -1.66 -0.59 -21.54
N LEU A 340 -1.24 0.63 -21.20
CA LEU A 340 -2.06 1.58 -20.43
C LEU A 340 -3.05 2.33 -21.33
N PRO A 341 -4.21 2.76 -20.80
CA PRO A 341 -5.15 3.58 -21.56
C PRO A 341 -4.57 4.97 -21.87
N TYR A 342 -5.07 5.58 -22.94
CA TYR A 342 -4.81 6.99 -23.22
C TYR A 342 -5.61 7.89 -22.28
N SER A 343 -5.00 9.00 -21.88
CA SER A 343 -5.62 10.06 -21.10
C SER A 343 -6.80 10.66 -21.87
N LYS A 344 -7.99 10.67 -21.26
CA LYS A 344 -9.17 11.34 -21.79
C LYS A 344 -9.21 12.78 -21.27
N GLN A 345 -8.57 13.69 -21.99
CA GLN A 345 -8.72 15.12 -21.70
C GLN A 345 -9.86 15.69 -22.57
N HIS A 346 -10.93 16.14 -21.93
CA HIS A 346 -12.05 16.80 -22.62
C HIS A 346 -11.72 18.24 -23.01
N HIS A 347 -10.78 18.88 -22.31
CA HIS A 347 -10.33 20.24 -22.57
C HIS A 347 -8.81 20.31 -22.53
N SER A 348 -8.21 20.83 -23.59
CA SER A 348 -6.78 21.13 -23.64
C SER A 348 -6.47 22.31 -22.72
N LYS A 349 -5.45 22.17 -21.90
CA LYS A 349 -4.91 23.26 -21.06
C LYS A 349 -3.57 23.69 -21.63
N LEU A 350 -3.42 24.97 -21.93
CA LEU A 350 -2.13 25.52 -22.36
C LEU A 350 -1.27 25.84 -21.15
N VAL A 351 -0.01 25.42 -21.19
CA VAL A 351 1.00 25.72 -20.17
C VAL A 351 2.12 26.50 -20.82
N CYS A 352 2.52 27.60 -20.20
CA CYS A 352 3.53 28.48 -20.78
C CYS A 352 4.90 27.79 -20.84
N TYR A 353 5.57 27.86 -21.99
CA TYR A 353 6.92 27.32 -22.14
C TYR A 353 7.95 27.96 -21.19
N ILE A 354 7.80 29.26 -20.89
CA ILE A 354 8.75 30.04 -20.08
C ILE A 354 8.42 29.89 -18.59
N THR A 355 7.22 30.30 -18.16
CA THR A 355 6.87 30.34 -16.72
C THR A 355 6.40 29.01 -16.17
N LYS A 356 6.07 28.03 -17.03
CA LYS A 356 5.43 26.75 -16.65
C LYS A 356 4.08 26.91 -15.94
N GLU A 357 3.51 28.11 -15.97
CA GLU A 357 2.19 28.40 -15.43
C GLU A 357 1.09 28.08 -16.45
N LEU A 358 -0.11 27.80 -15.95
CA LEU A 358 -1.31 27.67 -16.77
C LEU A 358 -1.60 28.99 -17.50
N MET A 359 -2.03 28.87 -18.75
CA MET A 359 -2.47 29.98 -19.57
C MET A 359 -4.01 29.98 -19.60
N ASP A 360 -4.60 30.94 -18.91
CA ASP A 360 -6.04 31.03 -18.65
C ASP A 360 -6.53 32.47 -18.83
N THR A 361 -7.71 32.79 -18.30
CA THR A 361 -8.29 34.14 -18.40
C THR A 361 -7.42 35.21 -17.74
N GLU A 362 -6.74 34.88 -16.64
CA GLU A 362 -5.86 35.81 -15.90
C GLU A 362 -4.45 35.86 -16.50
N ASN A 363 -4.01 34.78 -17.13
CA ASN A 363 -2.71 34.68 -17.79
C ASN A 363 -2.84 34.24 -19.26
N PRO A 364 -3.43 35.09 -20.13
CA PRO A 364 -3.87 34.64 -21.45
C PRO A 364 -2.71 34.30 -22.40
N PRO A 365 -2.96 33.41 -23.38
CA PRO A 365 -2.04 33.18 -24.49
C PRO A 365 -1.85 34.41 -25.36
N GLN A 366 -0.59 34.74 -25.61
CA GLN A 366 -0.12 35.79 -26.50
C GLN A 366 0.75 35.17 -27.61
N VAL A 367 0.45 35.52 -28.85
CA VAL A 367 1.10 35.00 -30.07
C VAL A 367 2.12 36.02 -30.57
N LEU A 368 3.35 35.58 -30.78
CA LEU A 368 4.40 36.38 -31.43
C LEU A 368 4.22 36.38 -32.96
N PRO A 369 4.86 37.32 -33.69
CA PRO A 369 4.81 37.36 -35.16
C PRO A 369 5.30 36.08 -35.87
N ASN A 370 6.13 35.27 -35.21
CA ASN A 370 6.58 33.95 -35.70
C ASN A 370 5.60 32.80 -35.41
N GLY A 371 4.43 33.09 -34.84
CA GLY A 371 3.39 32.10 -34.54
C GLY A 371 3.57 31.34 -33.23
N TYR A 372 4.65 31.55 -32.47
CA TYR A 372 4.83 30.92 -31.17
C TYR A 372 3.99 31.60 -30.08
N VAL A 373 3.45 30.81 -29.16
CA VAL A 373 2.53 31.28 -28.11
C VAL A 373 3.19 31.18 -26.73
N TYR A 374 3.11 32.25 -25.95
CA TYR A 374 3.56 32.31 -24.55
C TYR A 374 2.52 33.03 -23.69
N SER A 375 2.70 33.00 -22.38
CA SER A 375 1.75 33.62 -21.45
C SER A 375 2.00 35.12 -21.36
N ALA A 376 0.92 35.88 -21.13
CA ALA A 376 1.03 37.33 -20.94
C ALA A 376 2.03 37.69 -19.84
N LYS A 377 1.97 37.02 -18.68
CA LYS A 377 2.93 37.25 -17.57
C LYS A 377 4.38 37.07 -18.01
N ALA A 378 4.69 35.98 -18.73
CA ALA A 378 6.05 35.71 -19.20
C ALA A 378 6.58 36.82 -20.13
N LEU A 379 5.73 37.27 -21.05
CA LEU A 379 6.10 38.28 -22.04
C LEU A 379 6.21 39.68 -21.43
N GLU A 380 5.34 40.02 -20.47
CA GLU A 380 5.40 41.28 -19.73
C GLU A 380 6.67 41.38 -18.89
N GLU A 381 7.04 40.32 -18.18
CA GLU A 381 8.29 40.29 -17.41
C GLU A 381 9.52 40.41 -18.32
N MET A 382 9.50 39.75 -19.48
CA MET A 382 10.58 39.84 -20.45
C MET A 382 10.69 41.25 -21.02
N ALA A 383 9.57 41.87 -21.40
CA ALA A 383 9.55 43.23 -21.93
C ALA A 383 9.99 44.26 -20.89
N LYS A 384 9.59 44.11 -19.61
CA LYS A 384 10.05 44.97 -18.51
C LYS A 384 11.58 44.93 -18.33
N LYS A 385 12.19 43.75 -18.50
CA LYS A 385 13.65 43.58 -18.40
C LYS A 385 14.41 44.08 -19.63
N ASN A 386 13.79 44.05 -20.81
CA ASN A 386 14.46 44.31 -22.10
C ASN A 386 13.93 45.57 -22.81
N ASN A 387 13.57 46.61 -22.07
CA ASN A 387 13.11 47.90 -22.62
C ASN A 387 11.97 47.78 -23.67
N GLY A 388 10.98 46.92 -23.41
CA GLY A 388 9.82 46.71 -24.28
C GLY A 388 10.01 45.69 -25.39
N LYS A 389 11.22 45.11 -25.54
CA LYS A 389 11.52 44.06 -26.52
C LYS A 389 11.36 42.68 -25.92
N ILE A 390 10.90 41.75 -26.74
CA ILE A 390 10.72 40.33 -26.40
C ILE A 390 11.60 39.53 -27.34
N THR A 391 12.30 38.54 -26.80
CA THR A 391 13.08 37.59 -27.61
C THR A 391 12.45 36.21 -27.50
N CYS A 392 12.01 35.65 -28.62
CA CYS A 392 11.48 34.29 -28.68
C CYS A 392 12.58 33.29 -28.26
N PRO A 393 12.41 32.52 -27.17
CA PRO A 393 13.43 31.59 -26.71
C PRO A 393 13.69 30.42 -27.67
N ARG A 394 12.75 30.14 -28.58
CA ARG A 394 12.84 29.03 -29.54
C ARG A 394 13.48 29.41 -30.87
N THR A 395 13.28 30.65 -31.33
CA THR A 395 13.74 31.10 -32.66
C THR A 395 14.71 32.27 -32.63
N GLY A 396 14.91 32.90 -31.47
CA GLY A 396 15.71 34.12 -31.35
C GLY A 396 15.09 35.38 -31.95
N LEU A 397 13.85 35.32 -32.46
CA LEU A 397 13.17 36.48 -33.04
C LEU A 397 12.97 37.56 -31.97
N VAL A 398 13.32 38.80 -32.28
CA VAL A 398 13.08 39.96 -31.42
C VAL A 398 11.90 40.77 -31.97
N CYS A 399 10.88 41.01 -31.14
CA CYS A 399 9.71 41.82 -31.49
C CYS A 399 9.34 42.76 -30.33
N ASN A 400 8.54 43.79 -30.61
CA ASN A 400 8.03 44.68 -29.56
C ASN A 400 6.80 44.07 -28.88
N TYR A 401 6.57 44.42 -27.61
CA TYR A 401 5.37 43.96 -26.87
C TYR A 401 4.05 44.36 -27.56
N SER A 402 4.03 45.49 -28.26
CA SER A 402 2.85 45.99 -29.00
C SER A 402 2.47 45.14 -30.22
N GLU A 403 3.37 44.28 -30.70
CA GLU A 403 3.16 43.43 -31.88
C GLU A 403 2.51 42.08 -31.52
N LEU A 404 2.28 41.82 -30.22
CA LEU A 404 1.67 40.59 -29.75
C LEU A 404 0.16 40.57 -29.99
N VAL A 405 -0.36 39.40 -30.35
CA VAL A 405 -1.80 39.19 -30.53
C VAL A 405 -2.31 38.18 -29.50
N LYS A 406 -3.39 38.53 -28.79
CA LYS A 406 -4.05 37.62 -27.86
C LYS A 406 -4.73 36.48 -28.62
N ALA A 407 -4.42 35.23 -28.26
CA ALA A 407 -5.15 34.08 -28.76
C ALA A 407 -6.38 33.81 -27.89
N TYR A 408 -7.45 33.30 -28.52
CA TYR A 408 -8.65 32.83 -27.84
C TYR A 408 -8.75 31.33 -28.11
N ILE A 409 -8.91 30.55 -27.04
CA ILE A 409 -9.09 29.10 -27.12
C ILE A 409 -10.57 28.83 -26.90
N SER A 410 -11.23 28.16 -27.83
CA SER A 410 -12.63 27.74 -27.73
C SER A 410 -12.77 26.35 -27.14
#